data_AF-A0AAD1QWR7-F1
#
_entry.id   AF-A0AAD1QWR7-F1
#
_cell.length_a   1.000
_cell.length_b   1.000
_cell.length_c   1.000
_cell.angle_alpha   90.00
_cell.angle_beta   90.00
_cell.angle_gamma   90.00
#
_symmetry.space_group_name_H-M   'P 1'
#
loop_
_entity.id
_entity.type
_entity.pdbx_description
1 polymer ?
#
loop_
_entity_poly.entity_id
_entity_poly.type
_entity_poly.pdbx_seq_one_letter_code
_entity_poly.pdbx_strand_id
1 'polypeptide(L)'
;MSVNRQDSRVFGSLHMAQIYPIDLTRHPSPFHGGWNPLQPSNDEIQRMCNAVRNEVQIYERRIFQVFRAVQYRTQVLSWTTHFIKVYVGGNEFVHVKVHKDIEKNVHLICYVSGKTGSAPIMYF
;
A
#
# COMPACT_ATOMS: atom_id res chain seq x y z
N MET A 1 11.14 11.43 -28.69
CA MET A 1 12.06 11.63 -27.55
C MET A 1 11.29 11.31 -26.28
N SER A 2 11.89 10.46 -25.46
CA SER A 2 11.25 9.63 -24.44
C SER A 2 10.55 10.43 -23.34
N VAL A 3 9.28 10.11 -23.08
CA VAL A 3 8.60 10.55 -21.85
C VAL A 3 9.03 9.60 -20.73
N ASN A 4 9.92 10.10 -19.88
CA ASN A 4 10.33 9.47 -18.63
C ASN A 4 9.13 9.44 -17.67
N ARG A 5 8.38 8.33 -17.67
CA ARG A 5 7.25 8.11 -16.73
C ARG A 5 7.76 7.46 -15.45
N GLN A 6 8.41 8.26 -14.62
CA GLN A 6 8.53 8.01 -13.18
C GLN A 6 7.56 8.94 -12.47
N ASP A 7 6.28 8.69 -12.69
CA ASP A 7 5.20 9.35 -11.95
C ASP A 7 4.58 8.29 -11.05
N SER A 8 5.21 8.08 -9.89
CA SER A 8 4.63 7.32 -8.79
C SER A 8 3.43 8.11 -8.28
N ARG A 9 2.26 7.84 -8.86
CA ARG A 9 0.99 8.42 -8.45
C ARG A 9 0.63 7.93 -7.05
N VAL A 10 1.14 8.61 -6.02
CA VAL A 10 0.70 8.42 -4.63
C VAL A 10 -0.60 9.20 -4.47
N PHE A 11 -1.75 8.53 -4.65
CA PHE A 11 -3.04 9.10 -4.30
C PHE A 11 -3.39 8.65 -2.88
N GLY A 12 -3.21 9.57 -1.91
CA GLY A 12 -3.54 9.37 -0.52
C GLY A 12 -4.92 9.94 -0.19
N SER A 13 -5.81 9.14 0.39
CA SER A 13 -7.04 9.65 1.00
C SER A 13 -6.68 10.62 2.13
N LEU A 14 -7.16 11.87 2.02
CA LEU A 14 -6.84 13.02 2.86
C LEU A 14 -7.48 12.95 4.26
N HIS A 15 -7.56 11.77 4.89
CA HIS A 15 -8.23 11.58 6.19
C HIS A 15 -7.27 11.29 7.36
N MET A 16 -5.95 11.32 7.14
CA MET A 16 -4.95 11.07 8.19
C MET A 16 -4.33 12.36 8.77
N ALA A 17 -4.79 13.54 8.34
CA ALA A 17 -4.15 14.81 8.71
C ALA A 17 -4.74 15.52 9.94
N GLN A 18 -5.78 14.99 10.60
CA GLN A 18 -6.51 15.76 11.61
C GLN A 18 -6.43 15.29 13.06
N ILE A 19 -5.64 14.28 13.41
CA ILE A 19 -5.47 13.92 14.82
C ILE A 19 -3.99 13.65 15.10
N TYR A 20 -3.43 14.43 16.03
CA TYR A 20 -2.11 14.38 16.69
C TYR A 20 -1.09 15.48 16.29
N PRO A 21 -0.74 16.40 17.21
CA PRO A 21 0.41 17.28 17.04
C PRO A 21 1.69 16.44 17.20
N ILE A 22 2.44 16.27 16.11
CA ILE A 22 3.81 15.77 16.17
C ILE A 22 4.69 16.96 16.55
N ASP A 23 5.24 16.97 17.77
CA ASP A 23 6.27 17.93 18.15
C ASP A 23 7.58 17.57 17.41
N LEU A 24 7.88 18.35 16.37
CA LEU A 24 9.02 18.17 15.47
C LEU A 24 10.35 18.71 16.04
N THR A 25 10.41 19.12 17.31
CA THR A 25 11.59 19.83 17.85
C THR A 25 12.62 18.95 18.57
N ARG A 26 12.42 17.63 18.70
CA ARG A 26 13.41 16.73 19.31
C ARG A 26 13.94 15.71 18.30
N HIS A 27 15.14 16.00 17.78
CA HIS A 27 16.16 15.11 17.19
C HIS A 27 15.67 13.92 16.31
N PRO A 28 16.14 13.79 15.05
CA PRO A 28 15.71 12.68 14.18
C PRO A 28 16.25 11.33 14.70
N SER A 29 15.43 10.59 15.44
CA SER A 29 15.65 9.16 15.68
C SER A 29 15.11 8.37 14.47
N PRO A 30 15.90 7.47 13.86
CA PRO A 30 15.54 6.76 12.62
C PRO A 30 14.58 5.58 12.86
N PHE A 31 13.72 5.65 13.87
CA PHE A 31 12.95 4.50 14.33
C PHE A 31 11.56 4.90 14.81
N HIS A 32 10.57 4.83 13.91
CA HIS A 32 9.16 4.84 14.32
C HIS A 32 8.38 3.79 13.51
N GLY A 33 8.15 2.64 14.16
CA GLY A 33 7.32 1.52 13.69
C GLY A 33 8.11 0.44 12.96
N GLY A 34 8.66 -0.53 13.71
CA GLY A 34 9.38 -1.67 13.15
C GLY A 34 8.54 -2.43 12.11
N TRP A 35 9.19 -2.85 11.03
CA TRP A 35 8.58 -3.67 10.00
C TRP A 35 8.58 -5.13 10.45
N ASN A 36 7.46 -5.80 10.27
CA ASN A 36 7.51 -7.25 10.24
C ASN A 36 8.29 -7.71 8.99
N PRO A 37 9.01 -8.85 9.06
CA PRO A 37 9.62 -9.47 7.90
C PRO A 37 8.62 -9.64 6.77
N LEU A 38 9.11 -9.60 5.54
CA LEU A 38 8.30 -9.86 4.35
C LEU A 38 7.71 -11.27 4.45
N GLN A 39 6.40 -11.37 4.29
CA GLN A 39 5.65 -12.62 4.40
C GLN A 39 4.95 -12.93 3.06
N PRO A 40 4.81 -14.22 2.71
CA PRO A 40 3.96 -14.62 1.59
C PRO A 40 2.52 -14.22 1.89
N SER A 41 1.76 -13.85 0.86
CA SER A 41 0.34 -13.53 1.03
C SER A 41 -0.46 -14.73 1.56
N ASN A 42 -1.52 -14.44 2.32
CA ASN A 42 -2.49 -15.40 2.83
C ASN A 42 -3.91 -14.93 2.47
N ASP A 43 -4.92 -15.74 2.83
CA ASP A 43 -6.32 -15.46 2.49
C ASP A 43 -6.84 -14.14 3.06
N GLU A 44 -6.37 -13.71 4.24
CA GLU A 44 -6.76 -12.43 4.82
C GLU A 44 -6.21 -11.26 4.01
N ILE A 45 -4.93 -11.31 3.63
CA ILE A 45 -4.31 -10.31 2.77
C ILE A 45 -5.01 -10.24 1.42
N GLN A 46 -5.33 -11.39 0.82
CA GLN A 46 -6.06 -11.42 -0.45
C GLN A 46 -7.46 -10.82 -0.32
N ARG A 47 -8.18 -11.08 0.79
CA ARG A 47 -9.48 -10.45 1.07
C ARG A 47 -9.37 -8.93 1.18
N MET A 48 -8.33 -8.42 1.86
CA MET A 48 -8.07 -6.98 1.95
C MET A 48 -7.81 -6.37 0.57
N CYS A 49 -7.01 -7.02 -0.27
CA CYS A 49 -6.81 -6.59 -1.66
C CYS A 49 -8.12 -6.60 -2.47
N ASN A 50 -8.97 -7.61 -2.30
CA ASN A 50 -10.25 -7.67 -2.99
C ASN A 50 -11.18 -6.53 -2.58
N ALA A 51 -11.18 -6.14 -1.30
CA ALA A 51 -11.99 -5.04 -0.80
C ALA A 51 -11.64 -3.70 -1.47
N VAL A 52 -10.33 -3.42 -1.65
CA VAL A 52 -9.85 -2.17 -2.26
C VAL A 52 -9.69 -2.24 -3.78
N ARG A 53 -9.89 -3.41 -4.40
CA ARG A 53 -9.67 -3.61 -5.85
C ARG A 53 -10.46 -2.63 -6.71
N ASN A 54 -11.74 -2.45 -6.40
CA ASN A 54 -12.62 -1.58 -7.19
C ASN A 54 -12.14 -0.13 -7.15
N GLU A 55 -11.74 0.34 -5.97
CA GLU A 55 -11.19 1.69 -5.78
C GLU A 55 -9.90 1.90 -6.58
N VAL A 56 -8.96 0.94 -6.52
CA VAL A 56 -7.72 1.01 -7.32
C VAL A 56 -8.01 0.99 -8.83
N GLN A 57 -8.97 0.20 -9.30
CA GLN A 57 -9.36 0.17 -10.73
C GLN A 57 -9.97 1.49 -11.20
N ILE A 58 -10.80 2.13 -10.36
CA ILE A 58 -11.39 3.45 -10.64
C ILE A 58 -10.30 4.50 -10.75
N TYR A 59 -9.34 4.53 -9.81
CA TYR A 59 -8.23 5.48 -9.82
C TYR A 59 -7.27 5.27 -10.99
N GLU A 60 -6.96 4.03 -11.33
CA GLU A 60 -6.14 3.70 -12.50
C GLU A 60 -6.88 3.85 -13.83
N ARG A 61 -8.21 4.05 -13.80
CA ARG A 61 -9.09 4.03 -14.98
C ARG A 61 -8.84 2.80 -15.86
N ARG A 62 -8.60 1.66 -15.20
CA ARG A 62 -8.22 0.39 -15.82
C ARG A 62 -8.84 -0.76 -15.06
N ILE A 63 -9.36 -1.73 -15.80
CA ILE A 63 -9.82 -2.99 -15.23
C ILE A 63 -8.66 -3.97 -15.19
N PHE A 64 -8.37 -4.51 -14.01
CA PHE A 64 -7.37 -5.57 -13.86
C PHE A 64 -8.08 -6.92 -13.99
N GLN A 65 -7.61 -7.79 -14.89
CA GLN A 65 -8.15 -9.15 -15.01
C GLN A 65 -7.71 -10.02 -13.81
N VAL A 66 -6.47 -9.82 -13.37
CA VAL A 66 -5.87 -10.48 -12.20
C VAL A 66 -5.63 -9.44 -11.12
N PHE A 67 -5.87 -9.77 -9.86
CA PHE A 67 -5.55 -8.92 -8.72
C PHE A 67 -5.14 -9.78 -7.52
N ARG A 68 -3.98 -10.42 -7.64
CA ARG A 68 -3.51 -11.45 -6.71
C ARG A 68 -2.45 -10.90 -5.78
N ALA A 69 -2.70 -10.91 -4.48
CA ALA A 69 -1.69 -10.59 -3.48
C ALA A 69 -0.60 -11.68 -3.47
N VAL A 70 0.67 -11.27 -3.47
CA VAL A 70 1.82 -12.17 -3.57
C VAL A 70 2.64 -12.14 -2.30
N GLN A 71 2.96 -10.95 -1.82
CA GLN A 71 3.75 -10.73 -0.61
C GLN A 71 3.21 -9.52 0.13
N TYR A 72 3.43 -9.49 1.44
CA TYR A 72 3.09 -8.34 2.25
C TYR A 72 4.09 -8.14 3.38
N ARG A 73 4.04 -6.95 3.97
CA ARG A 73 4.63 -6.66 5.26
C ARG A 73 3.72 -5.72 6.03
N THR A 74 3.84 -5.75 7.35
CA THR A 74 2.96 -5.00 8.24
C THR A 74 3.78 -3.99 9.03
N GLN A 75 3.20 -2.82 9.25
CA GLN A 75 3.67 -1.81 10.19
C GLN A 75 2.59 -1.63 11.26
N VAL A 76 2.96 -1.88 12.51
CA VAL A 76 2.07 -1.71 13.67
C VAL A 76 2.37 -0.36 14.31
N LEU A 77 1.37 0.52 14.36
CA LEU A 77 1.33 1.74 15.15
C LEU A 77 0.09 1.67 16.06
N SER A 78 -0.62 2.77 16.29
CA SER A 78 -1.96 2.75 16.92
C SER A 78 -3.03 2.07 16.04
N TRP A 79 -2.73 1.84 14.77
CA TRP A 79 -3.49 1.04 13.79
C TRP A 79 -2.55 0.08 13.05
N THR A 80 -3.10 -0.92 12.38
CA THR A 80 -2.32 -1.88 11.58
C THR A 80 -2.35 -1.47 10.11
N THR A 81 -1.17 -1.16 9.56
CA THR A 81 -0.99 -0.85 8.13
C THR A 81 -0.33 -2.02 7.42
N HIS A 82 -0.93 -2.48 6.32
CA HIS A 82 -0.39 -3.54 5.47
C HIS A 82 0.09 -2.95 4.15
N PHE A 83 1.33 -3.30 3.79
CA PHE A 83 1.91 -2.99 2.49
C PHE A 83 1.96 -4.27 1.69
N ILE A 84 1.21 -4.32 0.60
CA ILE A 84 0.90 -5.54 -0.13
C ILE A 84 1.35 -5.41 -1.58
N LYS A 85 2.11 -6.39 -2.06
CA LYS A 85 2.47 -6.53 -3.46
C LYS A 85 1.41 -7.36 -4.17
N VAL A 86 0.77 -6.75 -5.15
CA VAL A 86 -0.34 -7.32 -5.92
C VAL A 86 0.10 -7.53 -7.36
N TYR A 87 0.02 -8.76 -7.83
CA TYR A 87 0.21 -9.11 -9.23
C TYR A 87 -1.06 -8.79 -10.02
N VAL A 88 -0.90 -8.02 -11.11
CA VAL A 88 -2.04 -7.56 -11.94
C VAL A 88 -2.04 -8.11 -13.37
N GLY A 89 -1.10 -9.01 -13.70
CA GLY A 89 -0.98 -9.65 -15.02
C GLY A 89 0.33 -9.34 -15.73
N GLY A 90 0.75 -10.21 -16.65
CA GLY A 90 2.01 -10.08 -17.39
C GLY A 90 3.21 -10.06 -16.44
N ASN A 91 3.97 -8.97 -16.46
CA ASN A 91 5.09 -8.72 -15.54
C ASN A 91 4.84 -7.51 -14.62
N GLU A 92 3.57 -7.13 -14.45
CA GLU A 92 3.15 -5.91 -13.78
C GLU A 92 2.63 -6.17 -12.36
N PHE A 93 3.02 -5.27 -11.46
CA PHE A 93 2.63 -5.29 -10.06
C PHE A 93 2.14 -3.90 -9.63
N VAL A 94 1.19 -3.93 -8.70
CA VAL A 94 0.73 -2.76 -7.94
C VAL A 94 1.11 -2.99 -6.48
N HIS A 95 1.71 -2.00 -5.84
CA HIS A 95 1.91 -2.02 -4.40
C HIS A 95 0.76 -1.24 -3.76
N VAL A 96 0.06 -1.86 -2.81
CA VAL A 96 -1.12 -1.30 -2.16
C VAL A 96 -0.82 -1.14 -0.68
N LYS A 97 -1.23 -0.01 -0.12
CA LYS A 97 -1.17 0.26 1.32
C LYS A 97 -2.59 0.35 1.85
N VAL A 98 -2.95 -0.55 2.75
CA VAL A 98 -4.27 -0.58 3.40
C VAL A 98 -4.10 -0.44 4.91
N HIS A 99 -5.03 0.21 5.59
CA HIS A 99 -5.17 0.05 7.04
C HIS A 99 -6.44 -0.71 7.38
N LYS A 100 -6.40 -1.37 8.54
CA LYS A 100 -7.56 -1.98 9.17
C LYS A 100 -7.90 -1.15 10.41
N ASP A 101 -9.12 -0.64 10.46
CA ASP A 101 -9.60 0.10 11.63
C ASP A 101 -10.00 -0.85 12.78
N ILE A 102 -10.41 -0.28 13.92
CA ILE A 102 -10.81 -1.04 15.11
C ILE A 102 -12.08 -1.87 14.89
N GLU A 103 -12.92 -1.49 13.93
CA GLU A 103 -14.14 -2.21 13.53
C GLU A 103 -13.87 -3.29 12.47
N LYS A 104 -12.60 -3.44 12.06
CA LYS A 104 -12.11 -4.37 11.04
C LYS A 104 -12.50 -3.98 9.61
N ASN A 105 -12.92 -2.75 9.37
CA ASN A 105 -13.08 -2.26 8.00
C ASN A 105 -11.71 -2.00 7.38
N VAL A 106 -11.62 -2.20 6.07
CA VAL A 106 -10.39 -2.09 5.29
C VAL A 106 -10.49 -0.82 4.45
N HIS A 107 -9.51 0.06 4.61
CA HIS A 107 -9.46 1.31 3.87
C HIS A 107 -8.17 1.38 3.06
N LEU A 108 -8.29 1.77 1.80
CA LEU A 108 -7.13 2.08 0.97
C LEU A 108 -6.51 3.39 1.48
N ILE A 109 -5.23 3.34 1.83
CA ILE A 109 -4.47 4.56 2.14
C ILE A 109 -3.94 5.14 0.84
N CYS A 110 -3.16 4.34 0.10
CA CYS A 110 -2.56 4.72 -1.17
C CYS A 110 -2.13 3.47 -1.94
N TYR A 111 -1.75 3.65 -3.21
CA TYR A 111 -1.21 2.59 -4.04
C TYR A 111 -0.15 3.13 -5.00
N VAL A 112 0.69 2.26 -5.57
CA VAL A 112 1.69 2.59 -6.59
C VAL A 112 1.62 1.54 -7.70
N SER A 113 1.33 1.97 -8.92
CA SER A 113 1.24 1.14 -10.12
C SER A 113 2.55 1.08 -10.91
N GLY A 114 2.62 0.22 -11.94
CA GLY A 114 3.76 0.13 -12.85
C GLY A 114 5.03 -0.47 -12.24
N LYS A 115 4.93 -1.28 -11.19
CA LYS A 115 6.08 -1.93 -10.56
C LYS A 115 6.39 -3.25 -11.24
N THR A 116 7.68 -3.61 -11.28
CA THR A 116 8.15 -4.92 -11.75
C THR A 116 8.18 -5.93 -10.60
N GLY A 117 8.21 -7.22 -10.94
CA GLY A 117 8.26 -8.32 -9.96
C GLY A 117 9.48 -8.30 -9.04
N SER A 118 10.57 -7.61 -9.40
CA SER A 118 11.75 -7.43 -8.55
C SER A 118 11.67 -6.21 -7.62
N ALA A 119 10.69 -5.33 -7.80
CA ALA A 119 10.57 -4.13 -6.98
C ALA A 119 10.30 -4.51 -5.51
N PRO A 120 11.12 -4.05 -4.56
CA PRO A 120 10.89 -4.29 -3.14
C PRO A 120 9.66 -3.51 -2.66
N ILE A 121 8.96 -4.06 -1.68
CA ILE A 121 7.93 -3.31 -0.95
C ILE A 121 8.66 -2.28 -0.10
N MET A 122 8.56 -1.00 -0.46
CA MET A 122 9.20 0.14 0.22
C MET A 122 8.15 1.05 0.87
N TYR A 123 8.57 2.05 1.64
CA TYR A 123 7.66 3.06 2.18
C TYR A 123 7.19 3.99 1.06
N PHE A 124 5.90 4.25 1.01
CA PHE A 124 5.25 5.22 0.12
C PHE A 124 3.91 5.67 0.71
#